data_AF-G7YV24-F1
#
_entry.id   AF-G7YV24-F1
#
_cell.length_a   1.000
_cell.length_b   1.000
_cell.length_c   1.000
_cell.angle_alpha   90.00
_cell.angle_beta   90.00
_cell.angle_gamma   90.00
#
_symmetry.space_group_name_H-M   'P 1'
#
loop_
_entity.id
_entity.type
_entity.pdbx_description
1 polymer ?
#
loop_
_entity_poly.entity_id
_entity_poly.type
_entity_poly.pdbx_seq_one_letter_code
_entity_poly.pdbx_strand_id
1 'polypeptide(L)'
;MHLTIFCSYIIKYKCTFTNTIGNVLRNRGWQEVSREDECEFYWCEPMTMKELFDHGLPTSLMKVCHFRNHHELTRKNLMVKNLKRFKKKYEKDYGKLEAQ
;
A
#
# COMPACT_ATOMS: atom_id res chain seq x y z
N MET A 1 11.15 -2.34 43.11
CA MET A 1 11.45 -1.22 42.20
C MET A 1 12.46 -1.67 41.15
N HIS A 2 12.03 -2.49 40.19
CA HIS A 2 12.80 -2.76 38.98
C HIS A 2 11.86 -2.44 37.82
N LEU A 3 11.83 -1.17 37.44
CA LEU A 3 11.15 -0.77 36.22
C LEU A 3 11.92 -1.41 35.06
N THR A 4 11.27 -2.37 34.43
CA THR A 4 11.52 -2.79 33.05
C THR A 4 11.76 -1.57 32.17
N ILE A 5 12.99 -1.41 31.71
CA ILE A 5 13.30 -0.67 30.49
C ILE A 5 12.79 -1.54 29.33
N PHE A 6 11.48 -1.56 29.12
CA PHE A 6 10.97 -1.81 27.79
C PHE A 6 11.12 -0.48 27.06
N CYS A 7 12.17 -0.37 26.24
CA CYS A 7 12.15 0.60 25.15
C CYS A 7 10.95 0.21 24.27
N SER A 8 9.78 0.76 24.56
CA SER A 8 8.59 0.58 23.75
C SER A 8 8.85 1.33 22.45
N TYR A 9 9.33 0.61 21.44
CA TYR A 9 9.54 1.16 20.11
C TYR A 9 8.25 1.79 19.60
N ILE A 10 8.27 3.10 19.33
CA ILE A 10 7.11 3.85 18.84
C ILE A 10 7.20 3.92 17.32
N ILE A 11 6.18 3.40 16.64
CA ILE A 11 6.07 3.47 15.19
C ILE A 11 5.79 4.91 14.77
N LYS A 12 6.61 5.44 13.85
CA LYS A 12 6.41 6.75 13.23
C LYS A 12 5.53 6.63 11.98
N TYR A 13 4.46 7.41 11.91
CA TYR A 13 3.54 7.36 10.78
C TYR A 13 3.23 8.73 10.17
N LYS A 14 2.86 8.70 8.89
CA LYS A 14 2.20 9.80 8.18
C LYS A 14 0.80 9.37 7.76
N CYS A 15 -0.17 10.27 7.83
CA CYS A 15 -1.53 10.02 7.38
C CYS A 15 -2.08 11.25 6.65
N THR A 16 -2.57 11.11 5.41
CA THR A 16 -3.20 12.24 4.71
C THR A 16 -4.62 12.51 5.20
N PHE A 17 -5.21 11.61 6.00
CA PHE A 17 -6.58 11.73 6.48
C PHE A 17 -6.62 11.96 8.00
N THR A 18 -7.42 12.93 8.42
CA THR A 18 -7.68 13.23 9.84
C THR A 18 -8.89 12.45 10.40
N ASN A 19 -9.44 11.52 9.62
CA ASN A 19 -10.65 10.76 9.94
C ASN A 19 -10.38 9.56 10.87
N THR A 20 -11.23 8.52 10.78
CA THR A 20 -11.12 7.26 11.52
C THR A 20 -9.72 6.65 11.49
N ILE A 21 -9.03 6.68 10.35
CA ILE A 21 -7.70 6.07 10.24
C ILE A 21 -6.70 6.81 11.14
N GLY A 22 -6.68 8.14 11.10
CA GLY A 22 -5.82 8.94 11.99
C GLY A 22 -6.09 8.65 13.46
N ASN A 23 -7.36 8.54 13.85
CA ASN A 23 -7.74 8.18 15.23
C ASN A 23 -7.25 6.76 15.63
N VAL A 24 -7.40 5.78 14.73
CA VAL A 24 -6.93 4.41 14.98
C VAL A 24 -5.42 4.36 15.16
N LEU A 25 -4.65 5.08 14.33
CA LEU A 25 -3.19 5.11 14.42
C LEU A 25 -2.72 5.76 15.73
N ARG A 26 -3.32 6.88 16.14
CA ARG A 26 -3.03 7.50 17.45
C ARG A 26 -3.39 6.60 18.63
N ASN A 27 -4.55 5.94 18.59
CA ASN A 27 -5.00 5.05 19.66
C ASN A 27 -4.12 3.80 19.80
N ARG A 28 -3.34 3.44 18.77
CA ARG A 28 -2.30 2.40 18.85
C ARG A 28 -1.02 2.86 19.54
N GLY A 29 -0.94 4.12 19.96
CA GLY A 29 0.27 4.73 20.52
C GLY A 29 1.33 5.05 19.45
N TRP A 30 0.97 5.11 18.17
CA TRP A 30 1.90 5.49 17.11
C TRP A 30 2.05 7.01 17.07
N GLN A 31 3.23 7.48 16.65
CA GLN A 31 3.56 8.90 16.60
C GLN A 31 3.39 9.44 15.18
N GLU A 32 2.53 10.45 15.03
CA GLU A 32 2.42 11.21 13.78
C GLU A 32 3.66 12.10 13.63
N VAL A 33 4.26 12.12 12.43
CA VAL A 33 5.43 12.95 12.12
C VAL A 33 5.12 13.96 11.03
N SER A 34 5.97 15.00 10.90
CA SER A 34 5.80 16.02 9.86
C SER A 34 6.04 15.46 8.46
N ARG A 35 5.79 16.25 7.42
CA ARG A 35 5.95 15.78 6.04
C ARG A 35 7.41 15.56 5.66
N GLU A 36 8.29 16.33 6.28
CA GLU A 36 9.73 16.37 6.07
C GLU A 36 10.45 15.22 6.81
N ASP A 37 9.87 14.73 7.89
CA ASP A 37 10.44 13.66 8.73
C ASP A 37 10.34 12.27 8.09
N GLU A 38 11.23 11.35 8.47
CA GLU A 38 11.10 9.94 8.08
C GLU A 38 9.97 9.23 8.84
N CYS A 39 9.29 8.31 8.16
CA CYS A 39 8.25 7.47 8.76
C CYS A 39 8.38 6.02 8.32
N GLU A 40 7.87 5.11 9.14
CA GLU A 40 7.82 3.68 8.86
C GLU A 40 6.50 3.26 8.21
N PHE A 41 5.45 4.06 8.39
CA PHE A 41 4.13 3.80 7.84
C PHE A 41 3.53 5.05 7.21
N TYR A 42 3.08 4.93 5.97
CA TYR A 42 2.37 6.01 5.29
C TYR A 42 1.01 5.56 4.78
N TRP A 43 -0.04 6.11 5.40
CA TRP A 43 -1.41 6.00 4.90
C TRP A 43 -1.78 7.23 4.08
N CYS A 44 -2.01 7.07 2.79
CA CYS A 44 -2.21 8.19 1.87
C CYS A 44 -3.27 7.93 0.81
N GLU A 45 -3.62 8.96 0.06
CA GLU A 45 -4.47 8.84 -1.11
C GLU A 45 -3.78 8.08 -2.25
N PRO A 46 -4.54 7.38 -3.12
CA PRO A 46 -3.99 6.69 -4.29
C PRO A 46 -3.12 7.57 -5.19
N MET A 47 -3.47 8.86 -5.34
CA MET A 47 -2.71 9.80 -6.17
C MET A 47 -1.35 10.15 -5.55
N THR A 48 -1.31 10.46 -4.26
CA THR A 48 -0.07 10.66 -3.51
C THR A 48 0.83 9.43 -3.60
N MET A 49 0.25 8.23 -3.53
CA MET A 49 1.03 7.01 -3.63
C MET A 49 1.61 6.79 -5.04
N LYS A 50 0.89 7.21 -6.09
CA LYS A 50 1.40 7.15 -7.46
C LYS A 50 2.67 8.01 -7.60
N GLU A 51 2.62 9.25 -7.15
CA GLU A 51 3.77 10.17 -7.16
C GLU A 51 4.95 9.57 -6.38
N LEU A 52 4.69 9.00 -5.20
CA LEU A 52 5.72 8.38 -4.37
C LEU A 52 6.39 7.17 -5.06
N PHE A 53 5.64 6.37 -5.81
CA PHE A 53 6.22 5.27 -6.59
C PHE A 53 7.01 5.76 -7.81
N ASP A 54 6.60 6.86 -8.44
CA ASP A 54 7.24 7.44 -9.62
C ASP A 54 8.57 8.15 -9.26
N HIS A 55 8.62 8.83 -8.11
CA HIS A 55 9.82 9.51 -7.60
C HIS A 55 10.82 8.57 -6.90
N GLY A 56 10.43 7.33 -6.63
CA GLY A 56 11.20 6.36 -5.87
C GLY A 56 10.79 6.35 -4.40
N LEU A 57 10.53 5.15 -3.87
CA LEU A 57 10.30 5.01 -2.43
C LEU A 57 11.59 5.34 -1.68
N PRO A 58 11.51 5.97 -0.49
CA PRO A 58 12.65 6.07 0.42
C PRO A 58 13.30 4.69 0.59
N THR A 59 14.63 4.66 0.70
CA THR A 59 15.41 3.42 0.86
C THR A 59 15.09 2.69 2.17
N SER A 60 14.49 3.39 3.14
CA SER A 60 14.01 2.81 4.40
C SER A 60 12.76 1.96 4.19
N LEU A 61 12.53 0.98 5.06
CA LEU A 61 11.46 -0.04 5.03
C LEU A 61 10.03 0.55 5.25
N MET A 62 9.73 1.70 4.64
CA MET A 62 8.44 2.36 4.73
C MET A 62 7.35 1.45 4.17
N LYS A 63 6.40 1.08 5.03
CA LYS A 63 5.18 0.37 4.69
C LYS A 63 4.16 1.38 4.16
N VAL A 64 3.49 1.02 3.08
CA VAL A 64 2.56 1.88 2.34
C VAL A 64 1.22 1.19 2.15
N CYS A 65 0.14 1.96 2.14
CA CYS A 65 -1.22 1.43 2.12
C CYS A 65 -1.76 1.03 0.73
N HIS A 66 -1.06 1.33 -0.38
CA HIS A 66 -1.48 0.91 -1.72
C HIS A 66 -0.38 0.14 -2.45
N PHE A 67 -0.82 -0.83 -3.24
CA PHE A 67 0.05 -1.51 -4.20
C PHE A 67 0.33 -0.62 -5.42
N ARG A 68 1.55 -0.73 -5.95
CA ARG A 68 1.91 -0.15 -7.25
C ARG A 68 0.97 -0.73 -8.31
N ASN A 69 0.48 0.13 -9.21
CA ASN A 69 -0.43 -0.23 -10.29
C ASN A 69 -1.79 -0.84 -9.87
N HIS A 70 -2.24 -0.62 -8.63
CA HIS A 70 -3.56 -1.10 -8.17
C HIS A 70 -4.72 -0.71 -9.12
N HIS A 71 -4.59 0.41 -9.83
CA HIS A 71 -5.57 0.91 -10.79
C HIS A 71 -5.89 -0.06 -11.93
N GLU A 72 -4.99 -1.00 -12.25
CA GLU A 72 -5.23 -2.07 -13.23
C GLU A 72 -6.41 -2.97 -12.85
N LEU A 73 -6.66 -3.13 -11.55
CA LEU A 73 -7.70 -3.99 -11.00
C LEU A 73 -8.82 -3.20 -10.31
N THR A 74 -8.69 -1.89 -10.09
CA THR A 74 -9.76 -1.09 -9.47
C THR A 74 -10.53 -0.22 -10.46
N ARG A 75 -9.99 0.07 -11.65
CA ARG A 75 -10.70 0.84 -12.69
C ARG A 75 -11.50 -0.09 -13.60
N LYS A 76 -12.82 0.14 -13.72
CA LYS A 76 -13.74 -0.72 -14.49
C LYS A 76 -13.29 -0.98 -15.93
N ASN A 77 -12.84 0.07 -16.64
CA ASN A 77 -12.38 -0.05 -18.03
C ASN A 77 -11.10 -0.90 -18.15
N LEU A 78 -10.16 -0.80 -17.21
CA LEU A 78 -8.94 -1.59 -17.18
C LEU A 78 -9.22 -3.03 -16.76
N MET A 79 -10.07 -3.24 -15.76
CA MET A 79 -10.49 -4.58 -15.34
C MET A 79 -11.11 -5.37 -16.50
N VAL A 80 -12.02 -4.77 -17.26
CA VAL A 80 -12.62 -5.43 -18.45
C VAL A 80 -11.55 -5.80 -19.48
N LYS A 81 -10.60 -4.90 -19.76
CA LYS A 81 -9.50 -5.18 -20.69
C LYS A 81 -8.58 -6.28 -20.18
N ASN A 82 -8.25 -6.28 -18.88
CA ASN A 82 -7.40 -7.27 -18.24
C ASN A 82 -8.05 -8.65 -18.23
N LEU A 83 -9.33 -8.74 -17.90
CA LEU A 83 -10.06 -10.01 -17.89
C LEU A 83 -10.17 -10.60 -19.31
N LYS A 84 -10.43 -9.78 -20.33
CA LYS A 84 -10.43 -10.23 -21.74
C LYS A 84 -9.05 -10.75 -22.17
N ARG A 85 -7.98 -10.03 -21.84
CA ARG A 85 -6.61 -10.47 -22.11
C ARG A 85 -6.27 -11.77 -21.39
N PHE A 86 -6.67 -11.89 -20.12
CA PHE A 86 -6.47 -13.08 -19.31
C PHE A 86 -7.20 -14.29 -19.88
N LYS A 87 -8.49 -14.16 -20.21
CA LYS A 87 -9.29 -15.23 -20.83
C LYS A 87 -8.65 -15.72 -22.13
N LYS A 88 -8.29 -14.81 -23.04
CA LYS A 88 -7.63 -15.18 -24.30
C LYS A 88 -6.30 -15.91 -24.09
N LYS A 89 -5.51 -15.47 -23.10
CA LYS A 89 -4.25 -16.14 -22.74
C LYS A 89 -4.53 -17.54 -22.18
N TYR A 90 -5.48 -17.66 -21.27
CA TYR A 90 -5.86 -18.93 -20.66
C TYR A 90 -6.35 -19.94 -21.70
N GLU A 91 -7.24 -19.54 -22.61
CA GLU A 91 -7.71 -20.41 -23.70
C GLU A 91 -6.59 -20.84 -24.65
N LYS A 92 -5.62 -19.96 -24.92
CA LYS A 92 -4.45 -20.31 -25.75
C LYS A 92 -3.53 -21.33 -25.05
N ASP A 93 -3.30 -21.14 -23.76
CA ASP A 93 -2.34 -21.91 -22.97
C ASP A 93 -2.94 -23.28 -22.57
N TYR A 94 -4.25 -23.35 -22.26
CA TYR A 94 -4.92 -24.56 -21.75
C TYR A 94 -5.94 -25.17 -22.71
N GLY A 95 -6.49 -24.44 -23.68
CA GLY A 95 -7.39 -25.00 -24.69
C GLY A 95 -6.69 -25.99 -25.65
N LYS A 96 -5.35 -26.08 -25.59
CA LYS A 96 -4.57 -27.09 -26.29
C LYS A 96 -4.41 -28.41 -25.52
N LEU A 97 -4.63 -28.41 -24.19
CA LEU A 97 -4.46 -29.59 -23.35
C LEU A 97 -5.64 -30.55 -23.42
N GLU A 98 -6.86 -30.07 -23.73
CA GLU A 98 -8.04 -30.94 -23.92
C GLU A 98 -8.13 -31.54 -25.35
N ALA A 99 -7.28 -31.10 -26.28
CA ALA A 99 -7.25 -31.58 -27.67
C ALA A 99 -6.17 -32.64 -27.91
N GLN A 100 -5.57 -33.20 -26.86
CA GLN A 100 -4.58 -34.28 -26.89
C GLN A 100 -5.12 -35.57 -26.29
#